data_AF-A0A6G8BUX6-F1
#
_entry.id   AF-A0A6G8BUX6-F1
#
_cell.length_a   1.000
_cell.length_b   1.000
_cell.length_c   1.000
_cell.angle_alpha   90.00
_cell.angle_beta   90.00
_cell.angle_gamma   90.00
#
_symmetry.space_group_name_H-M   'P 1'
#
loop_
_entity.id
_entity.type
_entity.pdbx_description
1 polymer ?
#
loop_
_entity_poly.entity_id
_entity_poly.type
_entity_poly.pdbx_seq_one_letter_code
_entity_poly.pdbx_strand_id
1 'polypeptide(L)'
;MPKVQDAMPHPQLPNDIVPHPRYGSQPMVSGLQVDLQSILRGHWQYQEDRIFPQSVLAADVSSQNFALYPRLFYVDMLATCRKCQRPFLFFAKEQQHWFEDLGFYVDADCVNCPLCRKILHREKTRLKRYAQLKNLAHPTRKELMQLVDDTITLIDAGYLTSMQRLQALQGQAQRDIPEYPGTQRMTELIERDSTPTPHPIRHR
;
A
#
# COMPACT_ATOMS: atom_id res chain seq x y z
N MET A 1 -9.79 -8.82 -44.64
CA MET A 1 -9.96 -8.63 -43.18
C MET A 1 -8.57 -8.53 -42.58
N PRO A 2 -8.11 -7.34 -42.17
CA PRO A 2 -6.76 -7.19 -41.64
C PRO A 2 -6.65 -7.89 -40.29
N LYS A 3 -5.52 -8.55 -40.07
CA LYS A 3 -5.18 -9.29 -38.85
C LYS A 3 -4.87 -8.30 -37.74
N VAL A 4 -5.20 -8.62 -36.48
CA VAL A 4 -4.87 -7.84 -35.28
C VAL A 4 -3.37 -7.93 -34.97
N GLN A 5 -2.53 -7.59 -35.93
CA GLN A 5 -1.07 -7.43 -35.79
C GLN A 5 -0.60 -6.05 -36.28
N ASP A 6 -1.51 -5.19 -36.75
CA ASP A 6 -1.17 -3.81 -37.10
C ASP A 6 -1.17 -2.92 -35.84
N ALA A 7 0.03 -2.72 -35.30
CA ALA A 7 0.51 -1.50 -34.66
C ALA A 7 -0.46 -0.71 -33.76
N MET A 8 -0.66 -1.16 -32.52
CA MET A 8 -1.13 -0.27 -31.44
C MET A 8 0.09 0.18 -30.63
N PRO A 9 0.25 1.48 -30.34
CA PRO A 9 1.31 1.94 -29.45
C PRO A 9 0.99 1.46 -28.04
N HIS A 10 1.51 0.30 -27.66
CA HIS A 10 1.48 -0.13 -26.26
C HIS A 10 2.17 0.94 -25.40
N PRO A 11 1.65 1.25 -24.21
CA PRO A 11 2.37 2.12 -23.29
C PRO A 11 3.78 1.56 -23.10
N GLN A 12 4.79 2.37 -23.38
CA GLN A 12 6.17 1.96 -23.11
C GLN A 12 6.31 1.75 -21.60
N LEU A 13 6.69 0.54 -21.21
CA LEU A 13 6.90 0.22 -19.80
C LEU A 13 8.11 1.00 -19.29
N PRO A 14 7.98 1.75 -18.19
CA PRO A 14 9.13 2.39 -17.56
C PRO A 14 10.18 1.36 -17.08
N ASN A 15 11.45 1.75 -17.08
CA ASN A 15 12.55 0.88 -16.67
C ASN A 15 12.59 0.59 -15.15
N ASP A 16 11.94 1.41 -14.33
CA ASP A 16 12.01 1.37 -12.87
C ASP A 16 10.75 0.80 -12.18
N ILE A 17 9.94 0.03 -12.92
CA ILE A 17 8.72 -0.61 -12.42
C ILE A 17 8.97 -1.39 -11.14
N VAL A 18 8.10 -1.17 -10.14
CA VAL A 18 8.08 -1.98 -8.93
C VAL A 18 7.54 -3.37 -9.25
N PRO A 19 8.31 -4.46 -8.98
CA PRO A 19 7.85 -5.81 -9.24
C PRO A 19 6.68 -6.18 -8.32
N HIS A 20 5.64 -6.77 -8.91
CA HIS A 20 4.59 -7.42 -8.15
C HIS A 20 5.08 -8.78 -7.64
N PRO A 21 4.89 -9.09 -6.34
CA PRO A 21 5.45 -10.31 -5.73
C PRO A 21 4.97 -11.62 -6.36
N ARG A 22 3.80 -11.61 -7.01
CA ARG A 22 3.22 -12.78 -7.69
C ARG A 22 3.32 -12.76 -9.21
N TYR A 23 3.39 -11.57 -9.81
CA TYR A 23 3.16 -11.39 -11.25
C TYR A 23 4.37 -10.76 -11.97
N GLY A 24 5.40 -10.34 -11.23
CA GLY A 24 6.60 -9.73 -11.79
C GLY A 24 6.38 -8.28 -12.22
N SER A 25 7.09 -7.85 -13.26
CA SER A 25 7.15 -6.45 -13.72
C SER A 25 6.66 -6.25 -15.16
N GLN A 26 6.09 -7.29 -15.77
CA GLN A 26 5.68 -7.27 -17.17
C GLN A 26 4.19 -7.57 -17.28
N PRO A 27 3.47 -6.96 -18.24
CA PRO A 27 2.07 -7.27 -18.49
C PRO A 27 1.87 -8.76 -18.80
N MET A 28 0.80 -9.33 -18.25
CA MET A 28 0.44 -10.73 -18.39
C MET A 28 -0.50 -10.92 -19.57
N VAL A 29 0.03 -11.37 -20.70
CA VAL A 29 -0.79 -11.69 -21.87
C VAL A 29 -1.83 -12.75 -21.52
N SER A 30 -3.09 -12.48 -21.86
CA SER A 30 -4.18 -13.43 -21.82
C SER A 30 -4.39 -14.06 -23.20
N GLY A 31 -5.07 -15.20 -23.25
CA GLY A 31 -5.48 -15.80 -24.52
C GLY A 31 -6.79 -15.23 -25.07
N LEU A 32 -7.44 -14.32 -24.33
CA LEU A 32 -8.75 -13.80 -24.68
C LEU A 32 -8.62 -12.68 -25.72
N GLN A 33 -9.39 -12.78 -26.79
CA GLN A 33 -9.42 -11.77 -27.85
C GLN A 33 -10.65 -10.89 -27.67
N VAL A 34 -10.45 -9.64 -27.27
CA VAL A 34 -11.47 -8.61 -27.15
C VAL A 34 -10.98 -7.38 -27.88
N ASP A 35 -11.84 -6.72 -28.65
CA ASP A 35 -11.46 -5.47 -29.30
C ASP A 35 -11.24 -4.35 -28.26
N LEU A 36 -10.32 -3.45 -28.57
CA LEU A 36 -9.95 -2.35 -27.67
C LEU A 36 -11.16 -1.49 -27.27
N GLN A 37 -12.10 -1.24 -28.19
CA GLN A 37 -13.26 -0.39 -27.92
C GLN A 37 -14.22 -1.03 -26.92
N SER A 38 -14.36 -2.36 -26.93
CA SER A 38 -15.10 -3.10 -25.91
C SER A 38 -14.41 -3.07 -24.56
N ILE A 39 -13.07 -3.15 -24.52
CA ILE A 39 -12.29 -2.99 -23.29
C ILE A 39 -12.49 -1.59 -22.72
N LEU A 40 -12.29 -0.54 -23.52
CA LEU A 40 -12.41 0.86 -23.08
C LEU A 40 -13.82 1.21 -22.58
N ARG A 41 -14.87 0.65 -23.22
CA ARG A 41 -16.27 0.78 -22.74
C ARG A 41 -16.58 -0.11 -21.53
N GLY A 42 -15.70 -1.04 -21.20
CA GLY A 42 -15.86 -1.95 -20.07
C GLY A 42 -15.78 -1.28 -18.71
N HIS A 43 -15.16 -0.10 -18.62
CA HIS A 43 -15.15 0.74 -17.43
C HIS A 43 -14.69 2.17 -17.73
N TRP A 44 -15.29 3.17 -17.06
CA TRP A 44 -15.01 4.60 -17.29
C TRP A 44 -13.57 5.03 -16.97
N GLN A 45 -12.84 4.26 -16.15
CA GLN A 45 -11.44 4.56 -15.79
C GLN A 45 -10.42 4.13 -16.85
N TYR A 46 -10.82 3.37 -17.87
CA TYR A 46 -9.87 2.88 -18.85
C TYR A 46 -9.44 3.98 -19.82
N GLN A 47 -8.13 4.19 -19.87
CA GLN A 47 -7.46 5.13 -20.78
C GLN A 47 -6.40 4.35 -21.56
N GLU A 48 -6.40 4.53 -22.88
CA GLU A 48 -5.57 3.73 -23.82
C GLU A 48 -4.07 3.79 -23.47
N ASP A 49 -3.58 4.94 -23.04
CA ASP A 49 -2.18 5.20 -22.66
C ASP A 49 -1.76 4.55 -21.35
N ARG A 50 -2.68 3.91 -20.63
CA ARG A 50 -2.43 3.35 -19.29
C ARG A 50 -2.80 1.88 -19.16
N ILE A 51 -3.29 1.24 -20.21
CA ILE A 51 -3.72 -0.16 -20.17
C ILE A 51 -2.92 -1.04 -21.11
N PHE A 52 -2.89 -2.33 -20.81
CA PHE A 52 -2.31 -3.35 -21.68
C PHE A 52 -3.42 -4.29 -22.18
N PRO A 53 -4.08 -3.99 -23.31
CA PRO A 53 -5.25 -4.71 -23.79
C PRO A 53 -5.04 -6.22 -23.97
N GLN A 54 -3.81 -6.63 -24.30
CA GLN A 54 -3.42 -8.03 -24.44
C GLN A 54 -3.54 -8.85 -23.14
N SER A 55 -3.71 -8.19 -21.99
CA SER A 55 -3.89 -8.85 -20.67
C SER A 55 -5.34 -9.05 -20.28
N VAL A 56 -6.28 -8.78 -21.19
CA VAL A 56 -7.71 -8.75 -20.90
C VAL A 56 -8.24 -10.03 -20.27
N LEU A 57 -9.00 -9.89 -19.19
CA LEU A 57 -9.78 -10.95 -18.56
C LEU A 57 -11.25 -10.54 -18.54
N ALA A 58 -12.15 -11.49 -18.73
CA ALA A 58 -13.58 -11.28 -18.50
C ALA A 58 -13.84 -11.22 -17.00
N ALA A 59 -14.73 -10.31 -16.59
CA ALA A 59 -15.14 -10.18 -15.20
C ALA A 59 -16.47 -10.89 -14.94
N ASP A 60 -16.64 -11.45 -13.75
CA ASP A 60 -17.91 -11.95 -13.24
C ASP A 60 -18.65 -10.83 -12.52
N VAL A 61 -19.50 -10.12 -13.27
CA VAL A 61 -20.32 -9.01 -12.77
C VAL A 61 -21.18 -9.43 -11.57
N SER A 62 -21.61 -10.70 -11.48
CA SER A 62 -22.46 -11.16 -10.38
C SER A 62 -21.76 -11.22 -9.04
N SER A 63 -20.42 -11.28 -9.05
CA SER A 63 -19.57 -11.30 -7.86
C SER A 63 -19.09 -9.91 -7.43
N GLN A 64 -19.35 -8.88 -8.23
CA GLN A 64 -18.83 -7.53 -7.99
C GLN A 64 -19.68 -6.71 -7.03
N ASN A 65 -19.01 -5.89 -6.23
CA ASN A 65 -19.65 -4.85 -5.43
C ASN A 65 -19.55 -3.49 -6.15
N PHE A 66 -20.67 -2.94 -6.63
CA PHE A 66 -20.69 -1.68 -7.38
C PHE A 66 -21.95 -0.87 -7.10
N ALA A 67 -21.82 0.46 -7.17
CA ALA A 67 -22.94 1.37 -6.93
C ALA A 67 -23.71 1.73 -8.20
N LEU A 68 -23.00 1.94 -9.31
CA LEU A 68 -23.58 2.46 -10.56
C LEU A 68 -23.29 1.55 -11.76
N TYR A 69 -22.02 1.23 -12.01
CA TYR A 69 -21.61 0.50 -13.21
C TYR A 69 -20.57 -0.56 -12.86
N PRO A 70 -20.75 -1.82 -13.30
CA PRO A 70 -19.78 -2.87 -13.05
C PRO A 70 -18.56 -2.73 -13.96
N ARG A 71 -17.51 -3.51 -13.69
CA ARG A 71 -16.43 -3.73 -14.65
C ARG A 71 -16.76 -4.94 -15.51
N LEU A 72 -16.76 -4.79 -16.83
CA LEU A 72 -17.01 -5.92 -17.74
C LEU A 72 -15.74 -6.72 -18.02
N PHE A 73 -14.59 -6.05 -17.96
CA PHE A 73 -13.28 -6.62 -18.23
C PHE A 73 -12.29 -6.12 -17.19
N TYR A 74 -11.20 -6.85 -17.01
CA TYR A 74 -10.00 -6.39 -16.34
C TYR A 74 -8.82 -6.41 -17.30
N VAL A 75 -7.95 -5.41 -17.20
CA VAL A 75 -6.71 -5.29 -17.98
C VAL A 75 -5.62 -4.79 -17.06
N ASP A 76 -4.38 -5.26 -17.23
CA ASP A 76 -3.23 -4.70 -16.53
C ASP A 76 -3.17 -3.19 -16.79
N MET A 77 -3.01 -2.42 -15.72
CA MET A 77 -2.97 -0.97 -15.77
C MET A 77 -1.64 -0.43 -15.24
N LEU A 78 -1.05 0.53 -15.95
CA LEU A 78 0.09 1.30 -15.46
C LEU A 78 -0.38 2.42 -14.52
N ALA A 79 0.19 2.44 -13.32
CA ALA A 79 -0.08 3.45 -12.30
C ALA A 79 1.21 3.92 -11.63
N THR A 80 1.16 5.11 -11.04
CA THR A 80 2.26 5.68 -10.26
C THR A 80 1.94 5.59 -8.78
N CYS A 81 2.85 5.02 -7.99
CA CYS A 81 2.65 4.83 -6.56
C CYS A 81 2.64 6.18 -5.83
N ARG A 82 1.56 6.50 -5.12
CA ARG A 82 1.46 7.76 -4.34
C ARG A 82 2.53 7.89 -3.25
N LYS A 83 2.97 6.78 -2.62
CA LYS A 83 4.00 6.80 -1.57
C LYS A 83 5.44 6.94 -2.11
N CYS A 84 5.88 6.04 -2.98
CA CYS A 84 7.28 6.01 -3.46
C CYS A 84 7.49 6.63 -4.85
N GLN A 85 6.44 7.13 -5.50
CA GLN A 85 6.47 7.76 -6.83
C GLN A 85 6.97 6.89 -7.99
N ARG A 86 7.23 5.60 -7.74
CA ARG A 86 7.65 4.65 -8.77
C ARG A 86 6.45 4.08 -9.53
N PRO A 87 6.60 3.79 -10.83
CA PRO A 87 5.57 3.13 -11.62
C PRO A 87 5.38 1.67 -11.17
N PHE A 88 4.16 1.17 -11.32
CA PHE A 88 3.83 -0.23 -11.06
C PHE A 88 2.60 -0.65 -11.87
N LEU A 89 2.43 -1.96 -12.04
CA LEU A 89 1.27 -2.53 -12.71
C LEU A 89 0.21 -2.94 -11.68
N PHE A 90 -1.03 -2.50 -11.90
CA PHE A 90 -2.21 -3.08 -11.26
C PHE A 90 -2.76 -4.17 -12.18
N PHE A 91 -2.42 -5.41 -11.89
CA PHE A 91 -2.67 -6.53 -12.79
C PHE A 91 -4.16 -6.84 -12.92
N ALA A 92 -4.61 -7.33 -14.08
CA ALA A 92 -5.97 -7.79 -14.33
C ALA A 92 -6.37 -8.89 -13.34
N LYS A 93 -5.47 -9.84 -13.08
CA LYS A 93 -5.67 -10.89 -12.05
C LYS A 93 -5.76 -10.33 -10.64
N GLU A 94 -5.07 -9.22 -10.38
CA GLU A 94 -5.15 -8.56 -9.07
C GLU A 94 -6.49 -7.83 -8.91
N GLN A 95 -6.95 -7.12 -9.96
CA GLN A 95 -8.27 -6.50 -10.03
C GLN A 95 -9.37 -7.52 -9.80
N GLN A 96 -9.32 -8.65 -10.51
CA GLN A 96 -10.28 -9.75 -10.34
C GLN A 96 -10.38 -10.19 -8.88
N HIS A 97 -9.25 -10.51 -8.26
CA HIS A 97 -9.22 -10.91 -6.85
C HIS A 97 -9.76 -9.80 -5.92
N TRP A 98 -9.44 -8.54 -6.18
CA TRP A 98 -9.89 -7.41 -5.37
C TRP A 98 -11.41 -7.23 -5.39
N PHE A 99 -12.01 -7.30 -6.57
CA PHE A 99 -13.40 -6.94 -6.76
C PHE A 99 -14.35 -8.13 -6.62
N GLU A 100 -13.90 -9.33 -6.99
CA GLU A 100 -14.73 -10.54 -6.98
C GLU A 100 -14.55 -11.34 -5.68
N ASP A 101 -13.30 -11.51 -5.20
CA ASP A 101 -13.04 -12.34 -4.01
C ASP A 101 -13.03 -11.52 -2.71
N LEU A 102 -12.41 -10.34 -2.71
CA LEU A 102 -12.31 -9.48 -1.52
C LEU A 102 -13.51 -8.54 -1.36
N GLY A 103 -14.35 -8.40 -2.38
CA GLY A 103 -15.57 -7.60 -2.36
C GLY A 103 -15.34 -6.09 -2.27
N PHE A 104 -14.16 -5.60 -2.69
CA PHE A 104 -13.95 -4.16 -2.82
C PHE A 104 -14.88 -3.56 -3.86
N TYR A 105 -15.26 -2.30 -3.65
CA TYR A 105 -16.01 -1.55 -4.66
C TYR A 105 -15.21 -1.49 -5.97
N VAL A 106 -15.86 -1.73 -7.10
CA VAL A 106 -15.20 -1.72 -8.44
C VAL A 106 -14.55 -0.37 -8.79
N ASP A 107 -14.99 0.71 -8.15
CA ASP A 107 -14.42 2.06 -8.28
C ASP A 107 -13.19 2.28 -7.38
N ALA A 108 -12.76 1.27 -6.59
CA ALA A 108 -11.60 1.40 -5.73
C ALA A 108 -10.30 1.41 -6.54
N ASP A 109 -9.51 2.48 -6.36
CA ASP A 109 -8.24 2.67 -7.06
C ASP A 109 -7.06 2.03 -6.33
N CYS A 110 -6.23 1.31 -7.09
CA CYS A 110 -4.92 0.90 -6.61
C CYS A 110 -3.93 2.07 -6.72
N VAL A 111 -3.84 2.90 -5.66
CA VAL A 111 -2.99 4.12 -5.65
C VAL A 111 -1.56 3.90 -5.12
N ASN A 112 -1.25 2.70 -4.60
CA ASN A 112 0.06 2.38 -4.03
C ASN A 112 0.57 1.06 -4.59
N CYS A 113 1.87 0.97 -4.86
CA CYS A 113 2.50 -0.26 -5.34
C CYS A 113 2.39 -1.39 -4.28
N PRO A 114 2.59 -2.66 -4.68
CA PRO A 114 2.47 -3.81 -3.78
C PRO A 114 3.37 -3.73 -2.54
N LEU A 115 4.59 -3.21 -2.70
CA LEU A 115 5.54 -3.03 -1.59
C LEU A 115 5.04 -1.98 -0.59
N CYS A 116 4.57 -0.83 -1.08
CA CYS A 116 4.02 0.23 -0.23
C CYS A 116 2.72 -0.21 0.45
N ARG A 117 1.82 -0.93 -0.25
CA ARG A 117 0.62 -1.50 0.37
C ARG A 117 0.96 -2.47 1.49
N LYS A 118 1.95 -3.35 1.30
CA LYS A 118 2.42 -4.27 2.35
C LYS A 118 2.90 -3.52 3.61
N ILE A 119 3.63 -2.42 3.42
CA ILE A 119 4.07 -1.56 4.54
C ILE A 119 2.85 -0.94 5.23
N LEU A 120 1.92 -0.33 4.48
CA LEU A 120 0.70 0.28 5.03
C LEU A 120 -0.16 -0.73 5.82
N HIS A 121 -0.28 -1.97 5.33
CA HIS A 121 -1.01 -3.03 6.04
C HIS A 121 -0.34 -3.39 7.37
N ARG A 122 1.00 -3.46 7.40
CA ARG A 122 1.76 -3.70 8.63
C ARG A 122 1.57 -2.54 9.61
N GLU A 123 1.70 -1.30 9.15
CA GLU A 123 1.48 -0.09 9.95
C GLU A 123 0.06 -0.05 10.53
N LYS A 124 -0.99 -0.32 9.73
CA LYS A 124 -2.37 -0.43 10.21
C LYS A 124 -2.56 -1.52 11.28
N THR A 125 -1.94 -2.67 11.08
CA THR A 125 -2.00 -3.79 12.04
C THR A 125 -1.37 -3.38 13.37
N ARG A 126 -0.21 -2.72 13.32
CA ARG A 126 0.47 -2.19 14.51
C ARG A 126 -0.34 -1.10 15.20
N LEU A 127 -0.95 -0.19 14.43
CA LEU A 127 -1.81 0.86 14.99
C LEU A 127 -3.00 0.27 15.76
N LYS A 128 -3.63 -0.78 15.22
CA LYS A 128 -4.71 -1.51 15.89
C LYS A 128 -4.22 -2.17 17.19
N ARG A 129 -3.08 -2.87 17.14
CA ARG A 129 -2.50 -3.53 18.33
C ARG A 129 -2.07 -2.51 19.39
N TYR A 130 -1.41 -1.43 19.00
CA TYR A 130 -1.09 -0.31 19.88
C TYR A 130 -2.35 0.24 20.57
N ALA A 131 -3.43 0.47 19.83
CA ALA A 131 -4.68 0.97 20.39
C ALA A 131 -5.32 0.01 21.40
N GLN A 132 -5.12 -1.30 21.24
CA GLN A 132 -5.58 -2.32 22.19
C GLN A 132 -4.70 -2.37 23.43
N LEU A 133 -3.37 -2.47 23.26
CA LEU A 133 -2.42 -2.67 24.34
C LEU A 133 -2.27 -1.43 25.24
N LYS A 134 -2.34 -0.22 24.69
CA LYS A 134 -2.15 1.02 25.45
C LYS A 134 -3.17 1.24 26.57
N ASN A 135 -4.33 0.57 26.50
CA ASN A 135 -5.43 0.72 27.45
C ASN A 135 -5.43 -0.39 28.51
N LEU A 136 -4.48 -1.33 28.46
CA LEU A 136 -4.37 -2.39 29.47
C LEU A 136 -3.79 -1.80 30.76
N ALA A 137 -4.47 -2.04 31.89
CA ALA A 137 -3.99 -1.60 33.20
C ALA A 137 -2.70 -2.33 33.61
N HIS A 138 -2.60 -3.62 33.28
CA HIS A 138 -1.48 -4.48 33.66
C HIS A 138 -1.07 -5.35 32.45
N PRO A 139 -0.34 -4.79 31.47
CA PRO A 139 0.17 -5.57 30.36
C PRO A 139 1.17 -6.61 30.86
N THR A 140 1.09 -7.83 30.32
CA THR A 140 2.15 -8.82 30.51
C THR A 140 3.46 -8.31 29.92
N ARG A 141 4.58 -8.91 30.34
CA ARG A 141 5.90 -8.58 29.81
C ARG A 141 5.97 -8.60 28.28
N LYS A 142 5.36 -9.62 27.66
CA LYS A 142 5.30 -9.78 26.20
C LYS A 142 4.47 -8.68 25.54
N GLU A 143 3.34 -8.31 26.13
CA GLU A 143 2.48 -7.22 25.64
C GLU A 143 3.17 -5.86 25.77
N LEU A 144 3.91 -5.63 26.86
CA LEU A 144 4.70 -4.42 27.02
C LEU A 144 5.80 -4.31 25.95
N MET A 145 6.53 -5.40 25.66
CA MET A 145 7.50 -5.44 24.56
C MET A 145 6.85 -5.12 23.20
N GLN A 146 5.68 -5.71 22.93
CA GLN A 146 4.93 -5.43 21.69
C GLN A 146 4.46 -3.97 21.60
N LEU A 147 4.01 -3.40 22.72
CA LEU A 147 3.60 -2.00 22.80
C LEU A 147 4.78 -1.06 22.52
N VAL A 148 5.97 -1.37 23.03
CA VAL A 148 7.21 -0.62 22.75
C VAL A 148 7.54 -0.68 21.25
N ASP A 149 7.58 -1.88 20.66
CA ASP A 149 7.90 -2.05 19.24
C ASP A 149 6.92 -1.32 18.31
N ASP A 150 5.64 -1.39 18.62
CA ASP A 150 4.61 -0.72 17.85
C ASP A 150 4.74 0.79 17.98
N THR A 151 5.01 1.29 19.19
CA THR A 151 5.21 2.72 19.43
C THR A 151 6.38 3.25 18.60
N ILE A 152 7.54 2.58 18.66
CA ILE A 152 8.73 2.93 17.87
C ILE A 152 8.39 2.97 16.38
N THR A 153 7.77 1.89 15.87
CA THR A 153 7.45 1.79 14.44
C THR A 153 6.46 2.87 14.01
N LEU A 154 5.48 3.20 14.84
CA LEU A 154 4.46 4.20 14.53
C LEU A 154 5.00 5.63 14.61
N ILE A 155 5.97 5.92 15.48
CA ILE A 155 6.72 7.19 15.47
C ILE A 155 7.54 7.31 14.20
N ASP A 156 8.33 6.29 13.86
CA ASP A 156 9.17 6.29 12.65
C ASP A 156 8.32 6.47 11.38
N ALA A 157 7.07 5.97 11.39
CA ALA A 157 6.10 6.14 10.31
C ALA A 157 5.26 7.44 10.39
N GLY A 158 5.45 8.28 11.42
CA GLY A 158 4.78 9.57 11.58
C GLY A 158 3.33 9.51 12.10
N TYR A 159 2.88 8.37 12.64
CA TYR A 159 1.51 8.21 13.17
C TYR A 159 1.35 8.71 14.61
N LEU A 160 2.44 8.80 15.39
CA LEU A 160 2.43 9.21 16.80
C LEU A 160 3.44 10.33 17.06
N THR A 161 3.02 11.36 17.80
CA THR A 161 3.87 12.53 18.16
C THR A 161 3.79 12.91 19.65
N SER A 162 3.02 12.18 20.46
CA SER A 162 2.69 12.59 21.84
C SER A 162 3.81 12.27 22.84
N MET A 163 4.73 13.21 23.04
CA MET A 163 5.92 13.04 23.91
C MET A 163 5.61 12.64 25.37
N GLN A 164 4.57 13.21 25.99
CA GLN A 164 4.21 12.86 27.37
C GLN A 164 3.83 11.37 27.51
N ARG A 165 3.16 10.80 26.50
CA ARG A 165 2.79 9.38 26.50
C ARG A 165 4.00 8.48 26.24
N LEU A 166 4.98 8.95 25.47
CA LEU A 166 6.24 8.26 25.22
C LEU A 166 7.09 8.18 26.49
N GLN A 167 7.21 9.28 27.24
CA GLN A 167 7.94 9.31 28.51
C GLN A 167 7.30 8.39 29.57
N ALA A 168 5.96 8.36 29.65
CA ALA A 168 5.25 7.44 30.54
C ALA A 168 5.51 5.96 30.20
N LEU A 169 5.43 5.61 28.91
CA LEU A 169 5.72 4.26 28.43
C LEU A 169 7.20 3.89 28.63
N GLN A 170 8.12 4.82 28.37
CA GLN A 170 9.55 4.62 28.60
C GLN A 170 9.83 4.33 30.08
N GLY A 171 9.25 5.11 30.99
CA GLY A 171 9.41 4.89 32.42
C GLY A 171 8.91 3.52 32.87
N GLN A 172 7.80 3.03 32.29
CA GLN A 172 7.32 1.68 32.53
C GLN A 172 8.27 0.62 31.96
N ALA A 173 8.70 0.77 30.71
CA ALA A 173 9.61 -0.16 30.06
C ALA A 173 10.96 -0.27 30.79
N GLN A 174 11.49 0.84 31.29
CA GLN A 174 12.75 0.84 32.05
C GLN A 174 12.64 0.09 33.39
N ARG A 175 11.46 0.06 34.02
CA ARG A 175 11.23 -0.68 35.27
C ARG A 175 10.99 -2.16 35.01
N ASP A 176 10.15 -2.48 34.02
CA ASP A 176 9.59 -3.82 33.87
C ASP A 176 10.34 -4.68 32.83
N ILE A 177 11.02 -4.03 31.87
CA ILE A 177 11.80 -4.66 30.78
C ILE A 177 13.08 -3.88 30.41
N PRO A 178 13.97 -3.55 31.37
CA PRO A 178 15.17 -2.74 31.12
C PRO A 178 16.14 -3.36 30.10
N GLU A 179 16.20 -4.68 30.01
CA GLU A 179 17.09 -5.42 29.12
C GLU A 179 16.55 -5.53 27.69
N TYR A 180 15.30 -5.16 27.45
CA TYR A 180 14.71 -5.25 26.12
C TYR A 180 15.32 -4.21 25.17
N PRO A 181 15.84 -4.59 23.98
CA PRO A 181 16.46 -3.63 23.07
C PRO A 181 15.55 -2.47 22.66
N GLY A 182 14.23 -2.70 22.59
CA GLY A 182 13.27 -1.63 22.32
C GLY A 182 13.24 -0.53 23.39
N THR A 183 13.57 -0.86 24.65
CA THR A 183 13.64 0.11 25.75
C THR A 183 14.77 1.12 25.52
N GLN A 184 15.94 0.65 25.08
CA GLN A 184 17.07 1.51 24.74
C GLN A 184 16.75 2.40 23.53
N ARG A 185 16.22 1.80 22.46
CA ARG A 185 15.84 2.54 21.24
C ARG A 185 14.79 3.62 21.50
N MET A 186 13.86 3.39 22.41
CA MET A 186 12.86 4.39 22.79
C MET A 186 13.50 5.59 23.50
N THR A 187 14.56 5.37 24.28
CA THR A 187 15.34 6.44 24.92
C THR A 187 16.05 7.30 23.87
N GLU A 188 16.73 6.65 22.92
CA GLU A 188 17.40 7.34 21.80
C GLU A 188 16.42 8.22 20.98
N LEU A 189 15.20 7.74 20.75
CA LEU A 189 14.17 8.49 20.03
C LEU A 189 13.72 9.74 20.78
N ILE A 190 13.53 9.65 22.10
CA ILE A 190 13.13 10.79 22.93
C ILE A 190 14.26 11.82 23.00
N GLU A 191 15.51 11.39 23.12
CA GLU A 191 16.68 12.27 23.14
C GLU A 191 16.84 13.03 21.81
N ARG A 192 16.66 12.33 20.67
CA ARG A 192 16.73 12.95 19.34
C ARG A 192 15.71 14.08 19.16
N ASP A 193 14.47 13.88 19.58
CA ASP A 193 13.41 14.90 19.47
C ASP A 193 13.57 16.04 20.49
N SER A 194 14.36 15.83 21.56
CA SER A 194 14.63 16.84 22.59
C SER A 194 15.77 17.80 22.21
N THR A 195 16.58 17.46 21.19
CA THR A 195 17.63 18.36 20.68
C THR A 195 17.05 19.37 19.68
N PRO A 196 17.16 20.70 19.93
CA PRO A 196 16.73 21.69 18.96
C PRO A 196 17.60 21.57 17.71
N THR A 197 16.99 21.37 16.55
CA THR A 197 17.71 21.46 15.28
C THR A 197 18.15 22.92 15.11
N PRO A 198 19.45 23.23 14.93
CA PRO A 198 19.87 24.60 14.66
C PRO A 198 19.25 25.02 13.33
N HIS A 199 18.29 25.96 13.37
CA HIS A 199 17.76 26.56 12.16
C HIS A 199 18.90 27.26 11.42
N PRO A 200 19.14 26.98 10.14
CA PRO A 200 20.09 27.75 9.36
C PRO A 200 19.58 29.19 9.28
N ILE A 201 20.38 30.11 9.80
CA ILE A 201 20.16 31.56 9.69
C ILE A 201 20.05 31.87 8.20
N ARG A 202 18.85 32.21 7.73
CA ARG A 202 18.67 32.75 6.39
C ARG A 202 19.28 34.15 6.38
N HIS A 203 20.49 34.27 5.86
CA HIS A 203 21.04 35.57 5.47
C HIS A 203 20.12 36.18 4.41
N ARG A 204 19.63 37.39 4.70
CA ARG A 204 18.89 38.25 3.76
C ARG A 204 19.81 38.80 2.70
#